data_AF-A0A4U6WFE8-F1
#
_entry.id   AF-A0A4U6WFE8-F1
#
_cell.length_a   1.000
_cell.length_b   1.000
_cell.length_c   1.000
_cell.angle_alpha   90.00
_cell.angle_beta   90.00
_cell.angle_gamma   90.00
#
_symmetry.space_group_name_H-M   'P 1'
#
loop_
_entity.id
_entity.type
_entity.pdbx_description
1 polymer ?
#
loop_
_entity_poly.entity_id
_entity_poly.type
_entity_poly.pdbx_seq_one_letter_code
_entity_poly.pdbx_strand_id
1 'polypeptide(L)'
;MAGGSINSAGPGRLHGRRHQGACEERVRAVGGGGDQHQVRDAQGQGRVQGREPQGGDAPRLRPGLRVRRHVRRRLPAGAGLPRQDRPVPRPQPQRRARADALEVRCPVVNANDCLLTRMQEMSMDYHFKVEQEAGSSLCNFFGYNGTAGVWRTQAIVESGGWEERTTAEDMDLALRAGLLGWEFVYDGSIKVKSELPSTLKAYRSQQHRWSCGPALLFKKMFWEILSAKKVSVWKKLYMIYDFFIARRIVGTFFTLFFFSILIPLIILFPEAQIPVWELIYIPTAIILLNSVGTPRSIHLILLWVLFENAMALHRFKAILIGFFEADRANEWIVTQKLGNLQKLKSIASVTGNGRFKDRFHCLEIFIGLFLLVSACFDYIYRDDYLYLFVLPQSIMYFAIGFQFIGLSVSED
;
A
#
# COMPACT_ATOMS: atom_id res chain seq x y z
N MET A 1 -12.81 -61.79 -50.01
CA MET A 1 -11.66 -61.10 -49.39
C MET A 1 -12.22 -59.88 -48.69
N ALA A 2 -12.28 -59.94 -47.38
CA ALA A 2 -13.08 -59.06 -46.51
C ALA A 2 -12.24 -57.88 -46.01
N GLY A 3 -12.87 -56.70 -45.94
CA GLY A 3 -12.27 -55.46 -45.44
C GLY A 3 -12.70 -55.10 -44.02
N GLY A 4 -12.20 -53.95 -43.54
CA GLY A 4 -12.85 -53.16 -42.49
C GLY A 4 -11.98 -52.69 -41.30
N SER A 5 -11.51 -51.43 -41.37
CA SER A 5 -11.65 -50.35 -40.36
C SER A 5 -11.24 -50.51 -38.87
N ILE A 6 -10.11 -49.88 -38.50
CA ILE A 6 -9.90 -48.70 -37.59
C ILE A 6 -10.36 -48.69 -36.09
N ASN A 7 -9.34 -48.44 -35.22
CA ASN A 7 -9.20 -47.67 -33.95
C ASN A 7 -9.55 -48.16 -32.52
N SER A 8 -8.45 -48.47 -31.79
CA SER A 8 -7.89 -47.89 -30.53
C SER A 8 -8.74 -47.61 -29.25
N ALA A 9 -8.36 -48.29 -28.15
CA ALA A 9 -8.50 -47.95 -26.72
C ALA A 9 -7.22 -48.41 -26.00
N GLY A 10 -6.65 -47.89 -24.89
CA GLY A 10 -6.87 -46.81 -23.93
C GLY A 10 -5.71 -46.88 -22.89
N PRO A 11 -5.39 -45.84 -22.09
CA PRO A 11 -4.18 -45.84 -21.26
C PRO A 11 -4.41 -46.27 -19.79
N GLY A 12 -3.42 -46.99 -19.24
CA GLY A 12 -3.40 -47.59 -17.91
C GLY A 12 -3.16 -46.64 -16.73
N ARG A 13 -3.55 -47.14 -15.56
CA ARG A 13 -3.52 -46.51 -14.22
C ARG A 13 -2.13 -46.50 -13.60
N LEU A 14 -1.83 -45.47 -12.81
CA LEU A 14 -0.86 -45.54 -11.70
C LEU A 14 -1.49 -44.94 -10.43
N HIS A 15 -1.50 -45.75 -9.36
CA HIS A 15 -2.06 -45.47 -8.04
C HIS A 15 -1.18 -44.51 -7.23
N GLY A 16 -1.77 -43.46 -6.67
CA GLY A 16 -1.19 -42.64 -5.60
C GLY A 16 -2.04 -42.74 -4.33
N ARG A 17 -1.42 -43.11 -3.21
CA ARG A 17 -2.02 -43.35 -1.88
C ARG A 17 -2.83 -42.14 -1.38
N ARG A 18 -4.02 -42.41 -0.84
CA ARG A 18 -4.83 -41.47 -0.06
C ARG A 18 -4.24 -41.34 1.35
N HIS A 19 -3.82 -40.14 1.73
CA HIS A 19 -3.89 -39.73 3.13
C HIS A 19 -5.30 -39.16 3.35
N GLN A 20 -6.17 -39.95 3.97
CA GLN A 20 -7.44 -39.51 4.55
C GLN A 20 -7.19 -39.17 6.02
N GLY A 21 -7.51 -37.93 6.41
CA GLY A 21 -7.36 -37.44 7.78
C GLY A 21 -6.81 -36.02 7.85
N ALA A 22 -7.43 -35.08 7.16
CA ALA A 22 -7.21 -33.66 7.40
C ALA A 22 -8.57 -32.98 7.44
N CYS A 23 -8.89 -32.31 8.55
CA CYS A 23 -9.97 -31.33 8.61
C CYS A 23 -9.89 -30.46 7.34
N GLU A 24 -10.98 -30.40 6.58
CA GLU A 24 -11.06 -29.57 5.37
C GLU A 24 -11.15 -28.10 5.81
N GLU A 25 -10.01 -27.54 6.20
CA GLU A 25 -9.94 -26.19 6.73
C GLU A 25 -10.14 -25.20 5.58
N ARG A 26 -11.24 -24.45 5.64
CA ARG A 26 -11.60 -23.52 4.57
C ARG A 26 -10.73 -22.28 4.63
N VAL A 27 -10.02 -22.05 3.56
CA VAL A 27 -9.15 -20.90 3.36
C VAL A 27 -9.77 -19.97 2.31
N ARG A 28 -9.78 -18.65 2.57
CA ARG A 28 -10.26 -17.63 1.63
C ARG A 28 -9.08 -16.83 1.07
N ALA A 29 -9.02 -16.72 -0.25
CA ALA A 29 -8.16 -15.75 -0.92
C ALA A 29 -8.84 -14.38 -0.87
N VAL A 30 -8.09 -13.35 -0.49
CA VAL A 30 -8.56 -11.96 -0.48
C VAL A 30 -7.84 -11.24 -1.62
N GLY A 31 -8.59 -10.91 -2.67
CA GLY A 31 -8.13 -10.02 -3.73
C GLY A 31 -8.44 -8.59 -3.35
N GLY A 32 -7.48 -7.68 -3.52
CA GLY A 32 -7.69 -6.25 -3.22
C GLY A 32 -8.92 -5.71 -3.92
N GLY A 33 -9.73 -4.95 -3.16
CA GLY A 33 -10.95 -4.27 -3.59
C GLY A 33 -10.68 -3.19 -4.64
N GLY A 34 -10.29 -3.60 -5.83
CA GLY A 34 -10.22 -2.78 -7.03
C GLY A 34 -11.53 -2.77 -7.84
N ASP A 35 -12.46 -3.67 -7.56
CA ASP A 35 -13.76 -3.75 -8.23
C ASP A 35 -14.78 -4.41 -7.29
N GLN A 36 -15.66 -3.62 -6.66
CA GLN A 36 -16.93 -4.17 -6.18
C GLN A 36 -17.89 -4.25 -7.38
N HIS A 37 -18.34 -5.47 -7.65
CA HIS A 37 -19.47 -5.86 -8.49
C HIS A 37 -19.45 -5.48 -9.98
N GLN A 38 -18.74 -6.29 -10.77
CA GLN A 38 -19.28 -6.73 -12.07
C GLN A 38 -18.84 -8.16 -12.36
N VAL A 39 -19.60 -9.13 -11.81
CA VAL A 39 -19.67 -10.46 -12.43
C VAL A 39 -20.44 -10.24 -13.74
N ARG A 40 -19.71 -10.04 -14.83
CA ARG A 40 -20.29 -10.17 -16.17
C ARG A 40 -20.51 -11.66 -16.41
N ASP A 41 -21.75 -12.09 -16.30
CA ASP A 41 -22.22 -13.33 -16.90
C ASP A 41 -22.07 -13.21 -18.42
N ALA A 42 -20.99 -13.78 -18.93
CA ALA A 42 -20.86 -14.10 -20.34
C ALA A 42 -21.52 -15.46 -20.56
N GLN A 43 -22.82 -15.48 -20.86
CA GLN A 43 -23.50 -16.35 -21.84
C GLN A 43 -25.01 -16.43 -21.61
N GLY A 44 -25.78 -16.26 -22.68
CA GLY A 44 -27.06 -16.95 -22.87
C GLY A 44 -28.32 -16.13 -22.65
N GLN A 45 -29.08 -15.96 -23.73
CA GLN A 45 -30.43 -15.41 -23.77
C GLN A 45 -31.37 -16.09 -22.75
N GLY A 46 -32.19 -15.28 -22.06
CA GLY A 46 -33.32 -15.75 -21.28
C GLY A 46 -34.08 -14.60 -20.64
N ARG A 47 -35.26 -14.27 -21.17
CA ARG A 47 -36.23 -13.37 -20.51
C ARG A 47 -36.61 -13.95 -19.14
N VAL A 48 -36.51 -13.15 -18.08
CA VAL A 48 -37.27 -13.36 -16.85
C VAL A 48 -37.87 -12.02 -16.42
N GLN A 49 -39.19 -12.00 -16.39
CA GLN A 49 -40.06 -10.91 -15.95
C GLN A 49 -40.49 -11.24 -14.51
N GLY A 50 -40.39 -10.30 -13.56
CA GLY A 50 -40.91 -10.55 -12.21
C GLY A 50 -40.52 -9.56 -11.11
N ARG A 51 -41.44 -8.61 -10.85
CA ARG A 51 -41.86 -7.95 -9.59
C ARG A 51 -40.82 -7.35 -8.62
N GLU A 52 -40.96 -6.05 -8.40
CA GLU A 52 -40.54 -5.34 -7.17
C GLU A 52 -41.22 -5.91 -5.91
N PRO A 53 -40.52 -5.93 -4.77
CA PRO A 53 -41.14 -5.78 -3.46
C PRO A 53 -40.76 -4.43 -2.83
N GLN A 54 -41.81 -3.73 -2.40
CA GLN A 54 -41.77 -2.66 -1.41
C GLN A 54 -41.38 -3.21 -0.03
N GLY A 55 -40.75 -2.38 0.81
CA GLY A 55 -40.66 -2.59 2.26
C GLY A 55 -39.29 -3.01 2.76
N GLY A 56 -38.79 -2.28 3.76
CA GLY A 56 -37.43 -2.39 4.29
C GLY A 56 -37.15 -3.71 5.01
N ASP A 57 -36.02 -4.29 4.67
CA ASP A 57 -35.17 -5.11 5.55
C ASP A 57 -33.83 -5.36 4.84
N ALA A 58 -32.72 -5.17 5.55
CA ALA A 58 -31.36 -5.33 5.02
C ALA A 58 -31.08 -6.80 4.62
N PRO A 59 -30.46 -7.07 3.45
CA PRO A 59 -30.22 -8.44 3.03
C PRO A 59 -29.06 -9.08 3.83
N ARG A 60 -29.42 -9.98 4.75
CA ARG A 60 -28.51 -10.98 5.34
C ARG A 60 -27.97 -11.90 4.24
N LEU A 61 -26.67 -11.83 3.95
CA LEU A 61 -26.01 -12.76 3.02
C LEU A 61 -26.00 -14.19 3.59
N ARG A 62 -26.69 -15.11 2.91
CA ARG A 62 -26.67 -16.56 3.21
C ARG A 62 -25.34 -17.20 2.77
N PRO A 63 -24.85 -18.25 3.47
CA PRO A 63 -23.56 -18.87 3.17
C PRO A 63 -23.70 -19.95 2.09
N GLY A 64 -22.91 -19.85 1.02
CA GLY A 64 -22.82 -20.94 0.04
C GLY A 64 -22.15 -20.56 -1.28
N LEU A 65 -20.83 -20.41 -1.30
CA LEU A 65 -20.07 -20.47 -2.56
C LEU A 65 -19.07 -21.63 -2.50
N ARG A 66 -19.40 -22.74 -3.17
CA ARG A 66 -18.43 -23.79 -3.52
C ARG A 66 -17.65 -23.30 -4.74
N VAL A 67 -16.37 -23.01 -4.58
CA VAL A 67 -15.48 -22.76 -5.72
C VAL A 67 -15.17 -24.10 -6.39
N ARG A 68 -15.79 -24.37 -7.55
CA ARG A 68 -15.42 -25.48 -8.42
C ARG A 68 -14.03 -25.23 -9.00
N ARG A 69 -13.10 -26.15 -8.77
CA ARG A 69 -11.81 -26.22 -9.47
C ARG A 69 -12.06 -26.46 -10.96
N HIS A 70 -11.82 -25.46 -11.81
CA HIS A 70 -11.32 -25.67 -13.18
C HIS A 70 -10.97 -24.34 -13.85
N VAL A 71 -9.67 -24.03 -13.96
CA VAL A 71 -9.10 -23.41 -15.16
C VAL A 71 -7.66 -23.90 -15.31
N ARG A 72 -7.43 -24.93 -16.13
CA ARG A 72 -6.13 -25.14 -16.79
C ARG A 72 -6.20 -24.42 -18.12
N ARG A 73 -5.63 -23.21 -18.21
CA ARG A 73 -5.24 -22.64 -19.50
C ARG A 73 -3.72 -22.82 -19.64
N ARG A 74 -3.31 -23.68 -20.57
CA ARG A 74 -1.95 -23.70 -21.11
C ARG A 74 -1.76 -22.39 -21.90
N LEU A 75 -0.73 -21.63 -21.58
CA LEU A 75 -0.22 -20.55 -22.43
C LEU A 75 1.05 -21.04 -23.14
N PRO A 76 1.33 -20.54 -24.36
CA PRO A 76 2.33 -21.10 -25.27
C PRO A 76 3.76 -20.82 -24.78
N ALA A 77 4.63 -21.78 -25.09
CA ALA A 77 6.06 -21.70 -24.84
C ALA A 77 6.71 -20.64 -25.74
N GLY A 78 7.52 -19.74 -25.17
CA GLY A 78 8.36 -18.83 -25.96
C GLY A 78 8.47 -17.41 -25.42
N ALA A 79 9.02 -17.23 -24.22
CA ALA A 79 9.68 -15.99 -23.82
C ALA A 79 10.64 -16.32 -22.67
N GLY A 80 11.93 -16.41 -22.98
CA GLY A 80 12.98 -16.72 -22.00
C GLY A 80 13.09 -15.63 -20.94
N LEU A 81 12.72 -15.97 -19.71
CA LEU A 81 13.06 -15.18 -18.53
C LEU A 81 14.49 -15.56 -18.09
N PRO A 82 15.35 -14.60 -17.72
CA PRO A 82 16.65 -14.93 -17.16
C PRO A 82 16.47 -15.65 -15.81
N ARG A 83 17.05 -16.86 -15.70
CA ARG A 83 17.14 -17.62 -14.45
C ARG A 83 18.00 -16.85 -13.46
N GLN A 84 17.39 -16.29 -12.42
CA GLN A 84 18.10 -15.97 -11.17
C GLN A 84 18.04 -17.19 -10.26
N ASP A 85 18.92 -18.15 -10.51
CA ASP A 85 19.22 -19.24 -9.57
C ASP A 85 20.15 -18.69 -8.47
N ARG A 86 19.56 -18.04 -7.46
CA ARG A 86 20.17 -17.98 -6.13
C ARG A 86 19.16 -18.54 -5.13
N PRO A 87 19.52 -19.56 -4.32
CA PRO A 87 18.63 -20.06 -3.28
C PRO A 87 18.44 -18.97 -2.22
N VAL A 88 17.31 -18.28 -2.29
CA VAL A 88 16.81 -17.46 -1.18
C VAL A 88 16.42 -18.41 -0.05
N PRO A 89 16.78 -18.13 1.22
CA PRO A 89 16.31 -18.91 2.36
C PRO A 89 14.78 -19.02 2.28
N ARG A 90 14.27 -20.24 2.14
CA ARG A 90 12.83 -20.46 2.12
C ARG A 90 12.32 -20.30 3.56
N PRO A 91 11.22 -19.57 3.81
CA PRO A 91 10.55 -19.62 5.09
C PRO A 91 10.29 -21.09 5.45
N GLN A 92 10.59 -21.46 6.70
CA GLN A 92 10.46 -22.85 7.14
C GLN A 92 9.03 -23.35 6.83
N PRO A 93 8.84 -24.46 6.10
CA PRO A 93 7.53 -24.96 5.66
C PRO A 93 6.48 -25.06 6.77
N GLN A 94 6.95 -25.24 8.01
CA GLN A 94 6.16 -25.40 9.22
C GLN A 94 5.46 -24.11 9.67
N ARG A 95 6.02 -22.92 9.41
CA ARG A 95 5.36 -21.63 9.72
C ARG A 95 4.17 -21.37 8.79
N ARG A 96 4.29 -21.71 7.49
CA ARG A 96 3.20 -21.58 6.50
C ARG A 96 1.97 -22.41 6.87
N ALA A 97 2.19 -23.62 7.39
CA ALA A 97 1.09 -24.52 7.76
C ALA A 97 0.32 -24.05 9.01
N ARG A 98 0.96 -23.23 9.86
CA ARG A 98 0.37 -22.67 11.08
C ARG A 98 -0.23 -21.28 10.89
N ALA A 99 0.17 -20.54 9.86
CA ALA A 99 -0.32 -19.19 9.57
C ALA A 99 -1.85 -19.09 9.49
N ASP A 100 -2.42 -18.09 10.17
CA ASP A 100 -3.86 -17.81 10.16
C ASP A 100 -4.21 -16.76 9.10
N ALA A 101 -3.29 -15.83 8.88
CA ALA A 101 -3.23 -14.96 7.73
C ALA A 101 -1.83 -15.06 7.08
N LEU A 102 -1.81 -15.20 5.76
CA LEU A 102 -0.60 -15.22 4.95
C LEU A 102 -0.67 -14.08 3.94
N GLU A 103 0.33 -13.22 3.89
CA GLU A 103 0.51 -12.23 2.82
C GLU A 103 1.81 -12.50 2.08
N VAL A 104 1.80 -12.29 0.75
CA VAL A 104 2.97 -12.49 -0.09
C VAL A 104 3.45 -11.20 -0.71
N ARG A 105 4.69 -11.19 -1.19
CA ARG A 105 5.30 -10.00 -1.78
C ARG A 105 4.57 -9.53 -3.03
N CYS A 106 4.35 -8.22 -3.11
CA CYS A 106 3.74 -7.57 -4.27
C CYS A 106 4.73 -6.72 -5.09
N PRO A 107 5.68 -7.31 -5.84
CA PRO A 107 6.59 -6.52 -6.66
C PRO A 107 5.84 -5.71 -7.71
N VAL A 108 6.30 -4.47 -7.88
CA VAL A 108 5.74 -3.50 -8.81
C VAL A 108 6.21 -3.80 -10.23
N VAL A 109 5.31 -3.70 -11.21
CA VAL A 109 5.65 -3.91 -12.63
C VAL A 109 5.90 -2.62 -13.41
N ASN A 110 5.34 -1.50 -12.97
CA ASN A 110 5.37 -0.21 -13.66
C ASN A 110 6.37 0.79 -13.04
N ALA A 111 7.40 0.28 -12.36
CA ALA A 111 8.40 1.11 -11.72
C ALA A 111 9.18 1.97 -12.72
N ASN A 112 9.35 1.52 -13.97
CA ASN A 112 10.10 2.27 -14.99
C ASN A 112 9.24 3.23 -15.82
N ASP A 113 7.93 3.36 -15.54
CA ASP A 113 7.04 4.22 -16.32
C ASP A 113 7.37 5.71 -16.17
N CYS A 114 7.67 6.17 -14.95
CA CYS A 114 8.06 7.55 -14.69
C CYS A 114 8.85 7.69 -13.39
N LEU A 115 9.44 8.87 -13.16
CA LEU A 115 10.21 9.16 -11.95
C LEU A 115 9.40 8.96 -10.66
N LEU A 116 8.10 9.28 -10.71
CA LEU A 116 7.18 9.11 -9.60
C LEU A 116 7.00 7.63 -9.22
N THR A 117 6.87 6.71 -10.19
CA THR A 117 6.73 5.28 -9.89
C THR A 117 8.05 4.67 -9.40
N ARG A 118 9.22 5.19 -9.85
CA ARG A 118 10.53 4.81 -9.30
C ARG A 118 10.69 5.22 -7.84
N MET A 119 10.32 6.44 -7.48
CA MET A 119 10.39 6.92 -6.09
C MET A 119 9.44 6.13 -5.18
N GLN A 120 8.23 5.84 -5.65
CA GLN A 120 7.27 5.01 -4.92
C GLN A 120 7.75 3.56 -4.74
N GLU A 121 8.40 2.99 -5.76
CA GLU A 121 8.99 1.64 -5.66
C GLU A 121 9.97 1.57 -4.48
N MET A 122 10.81 2.60 -4.29
CA MET A 122 11.78 2.64 -3.18
C MET A 122 11.07 2.53 -1.81
N SER A 123 10.00 3.31 -1.60
CA SER A 123 9.23 3.27 -0.35
C SER A 123 8.51 1.93 -0.16
N MET A 124 7.93 1.37 -1.24
CA MET A 124 7.19 0.10 -1.19
C MET A 124 8.09 -1.12 -1.01
N ASP A 125 9.27 -1.14 -1.63
CA ASP A 125 10.20 -2.25 -1.49
C ASP A 125 10.76 -2.33 -0.06
N TYR A 126 11.02 -1.19 0.58
CA TYR A 126 11.40 -1.15 2.00
C TYR A 126 10.25 -1.64 2.90
N HIS A 127 9.02 -1.19 2.65
CA HIS A 127 7.83 -1.67 3.36
C HIS A 127 7.70 -3.20 3.32
N PHE A 128 7.76 -3.79 2.12
CA PHE A 128 7.59 -5.23 1.95
C PHE A 128 8.79 -6.05 2.42
N LYS A 129 10.03 -5.63 2.15
CA LYS A 129 11.22 -6.43 2.47
C LYS A 129 11.66 -6.32 3.92
N VAL A 130 11.36 -5.19 4.57
CA VAL A 130 11.87 -4.90 5.91
C VAL A 130 10.73 -4.88 6.91
N GLU A 131 9.74 -4.00 6.74
CA GLU A 131 8.69 -3.85 7.78
C GLU A 131 7.81 -5.09 7.91
N GLN A 132 7.29 -5.59 6.78
CA GLN A 132 6.40 -6.74 6.76
C GLN A 132 7.10 -8.01 7.25
N GLU A 133 8.33 -8.23 6.81
CA GLU A 133 9.16 -9.37 7.23
C GLU A 133 9.53 -9.27 8.72
N ALA A 134 9.90 -8.08 9.20
CA ALA A 134 10.25 -7.86 10.62
C ALA A 134 9.03 -8.04 11.53
N GLY A 135 7.88 -7.45 11.19
CA GLY A 135 6.64 -7.62 11.96
C GLY A 135 6.19 -9.06 12.04
N SER A 136 6.22 -9.77 10.91
CA SER A 136 5.90 -11.21 10.87
C SER A 136 6.87 -12.06 11.69
N SER A 137 8.18 -11.77 11.62
CA SER A 137 9.20 -12.59 12.29
C SER A 137 9.27 -12.33 13.80
N LEU A 138 9.14 -11.08 14.23
CA LEU A 138 9.34 -10.66 15.62
C LEU A 138 8.04 -10.74 16.44
N CYS A 139 6.89 -10.44 15.83
CA CYS A 139 5.62 -10.24 16.55
C CYS A 139 4.47 -11.11 16.03
N ASN A 140 4.70 -11.94 15.00
CA ASN A 140 3.66 -12.69 14.29
C ASN A 140 2.46 -11.80 13.91
N PHE A 141 2.73 -10.52 13.58
CA PHE A 141 1.73 -9.51 13.26
C PHE A 141 2.32 -8.45 12.32
N PHE A 142 1.53 -8.05 11.35
CA PHE A 142 1.80 -6.90 10.48
C PHE A 142 0.47 -6.33 9.95
N GLY A 143 0.50 -5.12 9.42
CA GLY A 143 -0.67 -4.54 8.75
C GLY A 143 -0.92 -5.24 7.43
N TYR A 144 -2.03 -5.97 7.36
CA TYR A 144 -2.47 -6.61 6.13
C TYR A 144 -2.83 -5.54 5.08
N ASN A 145 -2.24 -5.62 3.88
CA ASN A 145 -2.36 -4.60 2.84
C ASN A 145 -3.56 -4.83 1.89
N GLY A 146 -4.51 -5.67 2.30
CA GLY A 146 -5.77 -5.87 1.59
C GLY A 146 -5.68 -6.73 0.33
N THR A 147 -4.50 -7.20 -0.08
CA THR A 147 -4.34 -7.98 -1.32
C THR A 147 -3.24 -9.03 -1.20
N ALA A 148 -3.17 -9.93 -2.19
CA ALA A 148 -2.16 -10.97 -2.31
C ALA A 148 -1.98 -11.79 -1.02
N GLY A 149 -3.10 -12.04 -0.35
CA GLY A 149 -3.09 -12.79 0.88
C GLY A 149 -4.28 -13.70 1.05
N VAL A 150 -4.13 -14.53 2.06
CA VAL A 150 -4.92 -15.72 2.26
C VAL A 150 -5.20 -15.85 3.75
N TRP A 151 -6.46 -16.08 4.09
CA TRP A 151 -6.93 -16.10 5.46
C TRP A 151 -7.62 -17.42 5.78
N ARG A 152 -7.41 -17.93 6.98
CA ARG A 152 -8.29 -18.94 7.56
C ARG A 152 -9.68 -18.32 7.75
N THR A 153 -10.71 -19.06 7.33
CA THR A 153 -12.08 -18.58 7.50
C THR A 153 -12.42 -18.36 8.97
N GLN A 154 -11.90 -19.20 9.87
CA GLN A 154 -12.11 -19.07 11.30
C GLN A 154 -11.56 -17.76 11.86
N ALA A 155 -10.36 -17.36 11.42
CA ALA A 155 -9.75 -16.09 11.84
C ALA A 155 -10.62 -14.89 11.45
N ILE A 156 -11.21 -14.89 10.26
CA ILE A 156 -12.14 -13.83 9.84
C ILE A 156 -13.40 -13.83 10.69
N VAL A 157 -14.02 -15.00 10.90
CA VAL A 157 -15.30 -15.14 11.61
C VAL A 157 -15.15 -14.76 13.09
N GLU A 158 -14.14 -15.27 13.78
CA GLU A 158 -13.91 -14.98 15.20
C GLU A 158 -13.51 -13.52 15.45
N SER A 159 -12.87 -12.88 14.47
CA SER A 159 -12.52 -11.47 14.58
C SER A 159 -13.71 -10.53 14.42
N GLY A 160 -14.89 -11.04 14.01
CA GLY A 160 -16.08 -10.24 13.76
C GLY A 160 -16.30 -9.87 12.29
N GLY A 161 -15.52 -10.43 11.37
CA GLY A 161 -15.64 -10.15 9.94
C GLY A 161 -15.09 -8.80 9.50
N TRP A 162 -15.43 -8.39 8.27
CA TRP A 162 -15.03 -7.11 7.70
C TRP A 162 -15.93 -6.01 8.22
N GLU A 163 -15.33 -4.91 8.67
CA GLU A 163 -16.08 -3.75 9.17
C GLU A 163 -15.75 -2.49 8.38
N GLU A 164 -16.77 -1.70 8.11
CA GLU A 164 -16.68 -0.47 7.30
C GLU A 164 -16.43 0.79 8.15
N ARG A 165 -15.90 0.61 9.37
CA ARG A 165 -15.71 1.71 10.34
C ARG A 165 -14.65 2.74 9.92
N THR A 166 -13.75 2.36 9.00
CA THR A 166 -12.68 3.21 8.43
C THR A 166 -12.38 2.78 6.99
N THR A 167 -11.63 3.60 6.25
CA THR A 167 -11.10 3.29 4.91
C THR A 167 -9.93 2.28 4.91
N ALA A 168 -9.61 1.71 6.06
CA ALA A 168 -8.54 0.72 6.28
C ALA A 168 -9.15 -0.57 6.87
N GLU A 169 -10.18 -1.10 6.23
CA GLU A 169 -10.95 -2.28 6.65
C GLU A 169 -10.08 -3.55 6.78
N ASP A 170 -9.05 -3.63 5.95
CA ASP A 170 -8.03 -4.69 5.94
C ASP A 170 -7.13 -4.63 7.18
N MET A 171 -6.66 -3.44 7.53
CA MET A 171 -5.87 -3.21 8.73
C MET A 171 -6.70 -3.38 10.00
N ASP A 172 -7.98 -2.98 9.99
CA ASP A 172 -8.89 -3.19 11.12
C ASP A 172 -9.11 -4.68 11.41
N LEU A 173 -9.43 -5.47 10.38
CA LEU A 173 -9.55 -6.92 10.52
C LEU A 173 -8.24 -7.56 11.00
N ALA A 174 -7.09 -7.13 10.46
CA ALA A 174 -5.79 -7.57 10.92
C ALA A 174 -5.56 -7.27 12.39
N LEU A 175 -5.88 -6.06 12.84
CA LEU A 175 -5.70 -5.65 14.22
C LEU A 175 -6.57 -6.49 15.16
N ARG A 176 -7.87 -6.62 14.87
CA ARG A 176 -8.79 -7.44 15.68
C ARG A 176 -8.36 -8.91 15.76
N ALA A 177 -7.98 -9.49 14.62
CA ALA A 177 -7.45 -10.85 14.60
C ALA A 177 -6.15 -10.98 15.41
N GLY A 178 -5.24 -10.02 15.27
CA GLY A 178 -3.99 -9.96 16.01
C GLY A 178 -4.20 -9.87 17.53
N LEU A 179 -5.20 -9.11 17.98
CA LEU A 179 -5.62 -8.97 19.39
C LEU A 179 -6.29 -10.23 19.95
N LEU A 180 -6.86 -11.08 19.09
CA LEU A 180 -7.38 -12.40 19.47
C LEU A 180 -6.28 -13.47 19.56
N GLY A 181 -5.06 -13.16 19.14
CA GLY A 181 -3.91 -14.07 19.19
C GLY A 181 -3.63 -14.80 17.88
N TRP A 182 -4.35 -14.50 16.79
CA TRP A 182 -4.06 -15.08 15.48
C TRP A 182 -2.68 -14.64 14.97
N GLU A 183 -2.02 -15.55 14.23
CA GLU A 183 -0.65 -15.38 13.75
C GLU A 183 -0.59 -15.02 12.26
N PHE A 184 0.19 -13.98 11.96
CA PHE A 184 0.38 -13.46 10.63
C PHE A 184 1.76 -13.83 10.10
N VAL A 185 1.79 -14.46 8.93
CA VAL A 185 3.01 -14.84 8.23
C VAL A 185 3.15 -14.04 6.95
N TYR A 186 4.28 -13.37 6.79
CA TYR A 186 4.66 -12.74 5.53
C TYR A 186 5.62 -13.67 4.78
N ASP A 187 5.44 -13.79 3.47
CA ASP A 187 6.30 -14.62 2.63
C ASP A 187 6.87 -13.84 1.44
N GLY A 188 8.10 -13.35 1.61
CA GLY A 188 8.84 -12.63 0.58
C GLY A 188 9.23 -13.46 -0.65
N SER A 189 9.14 -14.79 -0.59
CA SER A 189 9.57 -15.69 -1.68
C SER A 189 8.52 -15.82 -2.78
N ILE A 190 7.24 -15.65 -2.44
CA ILE A 190 6.12 -15.69 -3.38
C ILE A 190 5.84 -14.27 -3.86
N LYS A 191 5.64 -14.11 -5.18
CA LYS A 191 5.53 -12.80 -5.83
C LYS A 191 4.23 -12.68 -6.61
N VAL A 192 3.42 -11.66 -6.30
CA VAL A 192 2.20 -11.29 -7.03
C VAL A 192 2.38 -9.91 -7.65
N LYS A 193 2.15 -9.77 -8.96
CA LYS A 193 2.37 -8.50 -9.65
C LYS A 193 1.43 -7.41 -9.13
N SER A 194 1.97 -6.22 -8.91
CA SER A 194 1.22 -5.03 -8.50
C SER A 194 1.56 -3.83 -9.39
N GLU A 195 0.68 -2.83 -9.41
CA GLU A 195 0.86 -1.56 -10.12
C GLU A 195 0.74 -0.39 -9.15
N LEU A 196 1.61 0.60 -9.34
CA LEU A 196 1.62 1.88 -8.64
C LEU A 196 0.85 2.95 -9.42
N PRO A 197 0.31 3.98 -8.75
CA PRO A 197 -0.25 5.13 -9.43
C PRO A 197 0.83 5.91 -10.19
N SER A 198 0.61 6.10 -11.49
CA SER A 198 1.55 6.83 -12.36
C SER A 198 1.32 8.35 -12.38
N THR A 199 0.23 8.85 -11.80
CA THR A 199 -0.10 10.29 -11.72
C THR A 199 -0.03 10.79 -10.28
N LEU A 200 0.39 12.06 -10.09
CA LEU A 200 0.49 12.66 -8.75
C LEU A 200 -0.87 12.71 -8.05
N LYS A 201 -1.95 13.02 -8.78
CA LYS A 201 -3.31 13.03 -8.23
C LYS A 201 -3.70 11.67 -7.65
N ALA A 202 -3.50 10.58 -8.42
CA ALA A 202 -3.82 9.23 -7.96
C ALA A 202 -2.95 8.81 -6.76
N TYR A 203 -1.67 9.16 -6.79
CA TYR A 203 -0.74 8.92 -5.69
C TYR A 203 -1.15 9.66 -4.41
N ARG A 204 -1.48 10.95 -4.49
CA ARG A 204 -1.95 11.74 -3.34
C ARG A 204 -3.24 11.17 -2.76
N SER A 205 -4.20 10.77 -3.58
CA SER A 205 -5.41 10.10 -3.08
C SER A 205 -5.09 8.79 -2.37
N GLN A 206 -4.13 8.01 -2.88
CA GLN A 206 -3.68 6.79 -2.21
C GLN A 206 -3.02 7.09 -0.86
N GLN A 207 -2.05 8.02 -0.83
CA GLN A 207 -1.34 8.43 0.38
C GLN A 207 -2.27 9.04 1.44
N HIS A 208 -3.31 9.76 1.00
CA HIS A 208 -4.33 10.28 1.90
C HIS A 208 -5.04 9.13 2.63
N ARG A 209 -5.54 8.13 1.89
CA ARG A 209 -6.20 6.95 2.49
C ARG A 209 -5.26 6.18 3.42
N TRP A 210 -4.03 5.95 2.99
CA TRP A 210 -3.02 5.22 3.75
C TRP A 210 -2.51 5.94 5.01
N SER A 211 -2.81 7.23 5.16
CA SER A 211 -2.46 8.03 6.33
C SER A 211 -3.69 8.30 7.21
N CYS A 212 -4.81 8.66 6.59
CA CYS A 212 -6.06 8.99 7.27
C CYS A 212 -6.74 7.77 7.89
N GLY A 213 -6.90 6.69 7.12
CA GLY A 213 -7.56 5.46 7.58
C GLY A 213 -6.87 4.89 8.83
N PRO A 214 -5.55 4.68 8.82
CA PRO A 214 -4.82 4.19 9.99
C PRO A 214 -4.83 5.14 11.19
N ALA A 215 -4.81 6.47 10.98
CA ALA A 215 -4.91 7.44 12.08
C ALA A 215 -6.29 7.36 12.77
N LEU A 216 -7.37 7.27 11.98
CA LEU A 216 -8.72 7.06 12.48
C LEU A 216 -8.87 5.71 13.19
N LEU A 217 -8.31 4.65 12.60
CA LEU A 217 -8.31 3.31 13.18
C LEU A 217 -7.60 3.29 14.53
N PHE A 218 -6.43 3.93 14.62
CA PHE A 218 -5.67 4.03 15.87
C PHE A 218 -6.51 4.70 16.96
N LYS A 219 -7.13 5.85 16.66
CA LYS A 219 -8.01 6.56 17.60
C LYS A 219 -9.14 5.66 18.11
N LYS A 220 -9.83 4.93 17.22
CA LYS A 220 -10.96 4.08 17.56
C LYS A 220 -10.53 2.83 18.36
N MET A 221 -9.41 2.21 18.00
CA MET A 221 -8.97 0.95 18.58
C MET A 221 -7.97 1.07 19.74
N PHE A 222 -7.50 2.28 20.07
CA PHE A 222 -6.48 2.49 21.10
C PHE A 222 -6.81 1.78 22.43
N TRP A 223 -8.03 1.99 22.94
CA TRP A 223 -8.47 1.37 24.19
C TRP A 223 -8.69 -0.14 24.08
N GLU A 224 -9.10 -0.62 22.91
CA GLU A 224 -9.26 -2.05 22.63
C GLU A 224 -7.90 -2.78 22.65
N ILE A 225 -6.86 -2.17 22.07
CA ILE A 225 -5.49 -2.71 22.08
C ILE A 225 -4.96 -2.80 23.51
N LEU A 226 -5.16 -1.75 24.31
CA LEU A 226 -4.73 -1.73 25.71
C LEU A 226 -5.47 -2.79 26.55
N SER A 227 -6.77 -2.93 26.33
CA SER A 227 -7.64 -3.83 27.11
C SER A 227 -7.54 -5.31 26.70
N ALA A 228 -6.92 -5.61 25.56
CA ALA A 228 -6.82 -6.97 25.03
C ALA A 228 -6.06 -7.91 25.98
N LYS A 229 -6.71 -8.95 26.52
CA LYS A 229 -6.09 -9.87 27.49
C LYS A 229 -5.32 -11.02 26.85
N LYS A 230 -5.61 -11.34 25.58
CA LYS A 230 -5.06 -12.51 24.87
C LYS A 230 -3.66 -12.29 24.28
N VAL A 231 -3.15 -11.06 24.29
CA VAL A 231 -1.87 -10.69 23.68
C VAL A 231 -0.86 -10.22 24.73
N SER A 232 0.42 -10.52 24.48
CA SER A 232 1.52 -10.10 25.35
C SER A 232 1.69 -8.58 25.35
N VAL A 233 2.26 -8.04 26.42
CA VAL A 233 2.57 -6.61 26.55
C VAL A 233 3.51 -6.15 25.42
N TRP A 234 4.47 -6.99 25.03
CA TRP A 234 5.38 -6.72 23.90
C TRP A 234 4.64 -6.59 22.57
N LYS A 235 3.69 -7.48 22.28
CA LYS A 235 2.88 -7.39 21.04
C LYS A 235 2.03 -6.12 21.04
N LYS A 236 1.46 -5.73 22.18
CA LYS A 236 0.73 -4.45 22.33
C LYS A 236 1.64 -3.25 22.09
N LEU A 237 2.84 -3.24 22.69
CA LEU A 237 3.80 -2.17 22.50
C LEU A 237 4.21 -2.06 21.03
N TYR A 238 4.46 -3.19 20.36
CA TYR A 238 4.71 -3.22 18.92
C TYR A 238 3.54 -2.63 18.11
N MET A 239 2.31 -3.07 18.39
CA MET A 239 1.10 -2.59 17.69
C MET A 239 0.85 -1.09 17.90
N ILE A 240 1.12 -0.55 19.09
CA ILE A 240 0.92 0.88 19.37
C ILE A 240 2.10 1.70 18.82
N TYR A 241 3.31 1.35 19.23
CA TYR A 241 4.50 2.14 18.94
C TYR A 241 4.95 1.96 17.49
N ASP A 242 5.39 0.77 17.09
CA ASP A 242 6.00 0.56 15.77
C ASP A 242 4.96 0.71 14.65
N PHE A 243 3.82 0.04 14.81
CA PHE A 243 2.81 -0.06 13.75
C PHE A 243 2.00 1.23 13.51
N PHE A 244 1.60 1.96 14.57
CA PHE A 244 0.81 3.19 14.45
C PHE A 244 1.60 4.48 14.67
N ILE A 245 2.53 4.56 15.64
CA ILE A 245 3.12 5.84 16.06
C ILE A 245 4.43 6.14 15.33
N ALA A 246 5.43 5.27 15.42
CA ALA A 246 6.82 5.56 15.09
C ALA A 246 6.99 6.02 13.64
N ARG A 247 6.57 5.22 12.67
CA ARG A 247 6.73 5.60 11.26
C ARG A 247 5.64 6.56 10.78
N ARG A 248 4.38 6.24 11.06
CA ARG A 248 3.23 6.95 10.46
C ARG A 248 3.06 8.35 11.03
N ILE A 249 3.21 8.52 12.34
CA ILE A 249 3.03 9.82 13.01
C ILE A 249 4.40 10.48 13.24
N VAL A 250 5.28 9.89 14.05
CA VAL A 250 6.55 10.52 14.44
C VAL A 250 7.43 10.77 13.23
N GLY A 251 7.58 9.79 12.33
CA GLY A 251 8.35 9.96 11.09
C GLY A 251 7.81 11.08 10.20
N THR A 252 6.50 11.15 9.99
CA THR A 252 5.85 12.21 9.20
C THR A 252 6.05 13.59 9.83
N PHE A 253 5.85 13.70 11.15
CA PHE A 253 6.01 14.96 11.89
C PHE A 253 7.46 15.40 11.88
N PHE A 254 8.38 14.53 12.28
CA PHE A 254 9.82 14.82 12.28
C PHE A 254 10.24 15.32 10.90
N THR A 255 9.91 14.60 9.84
CA THR A 255 10.32 14.97 8.49
C THR A 255 9.76 16.33 8.05
N LEU A 256 8.47 16.59 8.32
CA LEU A 256 7.86 17.87 7.95
C LEU A 256 8.42 19.03 8.79
N PHE A 257 8.37 18.92 10.12
CA PHE A 257 8.74 20.00 11.02
C PHE A 257 10.25 20.25 11.02
N PHE A 258 11.09 19.21 10.96
CA PHE A 258 12.53 19.38 10.95
C PHE A 258 13.00 20.05 9.64
N PHE A 259 12.70 19.43 8.49
CA PHE A 259 13.25 19.89 7.21
C PHE A 259 12.54 21.10 6.63
N SER A 260 11.23 21.26 6.88
CA SER A 260 10.42 22.30 6.20
C SER A 260 10.06 23.48 7.09
N ILE A 261 10.29 23.39 8.40
CA ILE A 261 9.93 24.46 9.36
C ILE A 261 11.14 24.85 10.21
N LEU A 262 11.76 23.91 10.94
CA LEU A 262 12.82 24.19 11.90
C LEU A 262 14.08 24.74 11.24
N ILE A 263 14.62 24.07 10.20
CA ILE A 263 15.82 24.54 9.49
C ILE A 263 15.60 25.96 8.93
N PRO A 264 14.52 26.25 8.16
CA PRO A 264 14.23 27.60 7.68
C PRO A 264 14.06 28.65 8.78
N LEU A 265 13.45 28.29 9.91
CA LEU A 265 13.30 29.21 11.05
C LEU A 265 14.65 29.54 11.67
N ILE A 266 15.54 28.56 11.84
CA ILE A 266 16.90 28.79 12.36
C ILE A 266 17.74 29.64 11.41
N ILE A 267 17.50 29.52 10.09
CA ILE A 267 18.12 30.39 9.08
C ILE A 267 17.67 31.84 9.26
N LEU A 268 16.37 32.08 9.50
CA LEU A 268 15.79 33.42 9.64
C LEU A 268 16.03 34.04 11.04
N PHE A 269 16.10 33.20 12.07
CA PHE A 269 16.21 33.55 13.48
C PHE A 269 17.40 32.76 14.08
N PRO A 270 18.62 33.32 14.05
CA PRO A 270 19.87 32.63 14.40
C PRO A 270 20.10 32.47 15.91
N GLU A 271 19.08 32.35 16.76
CA GLU A 271 19.27 32.21 18.21
C GLU A 271 19.68 30.78 18.62
N ALA A 272 19.52 29.80 17.73
CA ALA A 272 19.84 28.41 17.97
C ALA A 272 20.76 27.82 16.88
N GLN A 273 21.65 26.91 17.27
CA GLN A 273 22.50 26.15 16.37
C GLN A 273 22.04 24.69 16.32
N ILE A 274 21.95 24.13 15.11
CA ILE A 274 21.63 22.71 14.93
C ILE A 274 22.93 21.91 14.97
N PRO A 275 23.04 20.88 15.83
CA PRO A 275 24.23 20.05 15.85
C PRO A 275 24.36 19.21 14.58
N VAL A 276 25.60 19.04 14.10
CA VAL A 276 25.91 18.32 12.86
C VAL A 276 25.38 16.88 12.85
N TRP A 277 25.41 16.19 14.01
CA TRP A 277 24.92 14.82 14.09
C TRP A 277 23.41 14.70 13.86
N GLU A 278 22.63 15.73 14.22
CA GLU A 278 21.19 15.76 14.00
C GLU A 278 20.87 16.13 12.56
N LEU A 279 21.59 17.11 11.98
CA LEU A 279 21.36 17.56 10.61
C LEU A 279 21.84 16.54 9.56
N ILE A 280 22.95 15.87 9.81
CA ILE A 280 23.62 15.01 8.80
C ILE A 280 23.55 13.54 9.18
N TYR A 281 24.03 13.14 10.36
CA TYR A 281 24.22 11.71 10.68
C TYR A 281 22.90 10.96 10.83
N ILE A 282 21.92 11.52 11.55
CA ILE A 282 20.61 10.89 11.75
C ILE A 282 19.87 10.72 10.40
N PRO A 283 19.65 11.79 9.60
CA PRO A 283 19.01 11.64 8.31
C PRO A 283 19.75 10.67 7.40
N THR A 284 21.09 10.75 7.33
CA THR A 284 21.88 9.85 6.49
C THR A 284 21.72 8.39 6.91
N ALA A 285 21.72 8.09 8.21
CA ALA A 285 21.49 6.73 8.70
C ALA A 285 20.09 6.20 8.33
N ILE A 286 19.05 7.02 8.50
CA ILE A 286 17.67 6.68 8.13
C ILE A 286 17.57 6.43 6.62
N ILE A 287 18.19 7.29 5.82
CA ILE A 287 18.19 7.21 4.36
C ILE A 287 18.88 5.92 3.89
N LEU A 288 20.06 5.62 4.43
CA LEU A 288 20.79 4.40 4.12
C LEU A 288 19.99 3.17 4.51
N LEU A 289 19.36 3.15 5.69
CA LEU A 289 18.51 2.05 6.14
C LEU A 289 17.32 1.80 5.20
N ASN A 290 16.64 2.85 4.76
CA ASN A 290 15.53 2.75 3.80
C ASN A 290 16.01 2.25 2.42
N SER A 291 17.22 2.64 2.00
CA SER A 291 17.76 2.30 0.67
C SER A 291 18.14 0.83 0.49
N VAL A 292 18.33 0.08 1.59
CA VAL A 292 18.60 -1.37 1.55
C VAL A 292 17.52 -2.13 0.76
N GLY A 293 16.29 -1.61 0.77
CA GLY A 293 15.18 -2.15 0.01
C GLY A 293 15.42 -2.17 -1.50
N THR A 294 16.10 -1.18 -2.08
CA THR A 294 16.12 -0.97 -3.55
C THR A 294 17.48 -0.47 -4.05
N PRO A 295 18.53 -1.32 -4.05
CA PRO A 295 19.90 -0.91 -4.39
C PRO A 295 20.04 -0.38 -5.84
N ARG A 296 19.19 -0.84 -6.76
CA ARG A 296 19.17 -0.38 -8.16
C ARG A 296 18.85 1.12 -8.30
N SER A 297 18.11 1.68 -7.35
CA SER A 297 17.64 3.08 -7.38
C SER A 297 18.40 3.98 -6.41
N ILE A 298 19.57 3.56 -5.91
CA ILE A 298 20.38 4.34 -4.96
C ILE A 298 20.80 5.71 -5.50
N HIS A 299 20.95 5.86 -6.83
CA HIS A 299 21.24 7.14 -7.48
C HIS A 299 20.10 8.16 -7.35
N LEU A 300 18.88 7.72 -7.01
CA LEU A 300 17.70 8.57 -6.82
C LEU A 300 17.47 8.92 -5.34
N ILE A 301 18.38 8.55 -4.44
CA ILE A 301 18.12 8.63 -3.00
C ILE A 301 17.88 10.07 -2.52
N LEU A 302 18.66 11.04 -3.02
CA LEU A 302 18.50 12.44 -2.67
C LEU A 302 17.13 12.95 -3.14
N LEU A 303 16.77 12.64 -4.39
CA LEU A 303 15.48 13.03 -4.95
C LEU A 303 14.31 12.39 -4.19
N TRP A 304 14.44 11.11 -3.85
CA TRP A 304 13.44 10.37 -3.07
C TRP A 304 13.23 11.01 -1.69
N VAL A 305 14.30 11.42 -1.00
CA VAL A 305 14.21 12.12 0.29
C VAL A 305 13.49 13.45 0.15
N LEU A 306 13.87 14.28 -0.83
CA LEU A 306 13.20 15.56 -1.07
C LEU A 306 11.70 15.36 -1.33
N PHE A 307 11.37 14.32 -2.12
CA PHE A 307 10.00 13.96 -2.45
C PHE A 307 9.22 13.47 -1.23
N GLU A 308 9.78 12.57 -0.43
CA GLU A 308 9.16 12.07 0.81
C GLU A 308 8.98 13.20 1.83
N ASN A 309 9.94 14.12 1.94
CA ASN A 309 9.84 15.30 2.77
C ASN A 309 8.66 16.19 2.35
N ALA A 310 8.53 16.47 1.06
CA ALA A 310 7.44 17.30 0.56
C ALA A 310 6.07 16.60 0.70
N MET A 311 6.02 15.28 0.49
CA MET A 311 4.82 14.47 0.72
C MET A 311 4.44 14.32 2.18
N ALA A 312 5.36 14.56 3.13
CA ALA A 312 5.06 14.57 4.56
C ALA A 312 3.99 15.60 4.92
N LEU A 313 3.93 16.75 4.22
CA LEU A 313 2.86 17.74 4.39
C LEU A 313 1.48 17.14 4.07
N HIS A 314 1.37 16.41 2.96
CA HIS A 314 0.11 15.80 2.53
C HIS A 314 -0.31 14.69 3.49
N ARG A 315 0.63 13.86 3.95
CA ARG A 315 0.38 12.83 4.96
C ARG A 315 0.00 13.42 6.31
N PHE A 316 0.67 14.48 6.75
CA PHE A 316 0.35 15.22 7.98
C PHE A 316 -1.10 15.71 7.98
N LYS A 317 -1.52 16.38 6.89
CA LYS A 317 -2.93 16.81 6.73
C LYS A 317 -3.90 15.63 6.81
N ALA A 318 -3.58 14.52 6.17
CA ALA A 318 -4.40 13.31 6.19
C ALA A 318 -4.51 12.69 7.59
N ILE A 319 -3.41 12.68 8.35
CA ILE A 319 -3.37 12.21 9.74
C ILE A 319 -4.26 13.09 10.62
N LEU A 320 -4.17 14.42 10.50
CA LEU A 320 -5.03 15.34 11.25
C LEU A 320 -6.50 15.12 10.92
N ILE A 321 -6.85 15.00 9.63
CA ILE A 321 -8.23 14.69 9.19
C ILE A 321 -8.73 13.39 9.82
N GLY A 322 -7.90 12.34 9.84
CA GLY A 322 -8.24 11.06 10.45
C GLY A 322 -8.45 11.16 11.96
N PHE A 323 -7.59 11.88 12.69
CA PHE A 323 -7.76 12.07 14.13
C PHE A 323 -8.98 12.92 14.50
N PHE A 324 -9.26 13.98 13.73
CA PHE A 324 -10.38 14.88 13.97
C PHE A 324 -11.70 14.43 13.36
N GLU A 325 -11.73 13.29 12.65
CA GLU A 325 -12.94 12.76 12.01
C GLU A 325 -13.67 13.78 11.11
N ALA A 326 -12.90 14.64 10.42
CA ALA A 326 -13.48 15.61 9.50
C ALA A 326 -14.12 14.90 8.28
N ASP A 327 -15.07 15.54 7.60
CA ASP A 327 -15.94 14.93 6.55
C ASP A 327 -15.23 14.08 5.49
N ARG A 328 -13.94 14.33 5.23
CA ARG A 328 -13.12 13.59 4.27
C ARG A 328 -12.48 12.32 4.81
N ALA A 329 -12.62 12.02 6.10
CA ALA A 329 -11.94 10.90 6.75
C ALA A 329 -12.39 9.52 6.23
N ASN A 330 -13.64 9.43 5.76
CA ASN A 330 -14.22 8.22 5.18
C ASN A 330 -14.30 8.27 3.64
N GLU A 331 -13.71 9.29 3.00
CA GLU A 331 -13.81 9.46 1.55
C GLU A 331 -12.94 8.41 0.82
N TRP A 332 -13.60 7.41 0.23
CA TRP A 332 -12.91 6.39 -0.58
C TRP A 332 -12.89 6.80 -2.06
N ILE A 333 -11.79 7.44 -2.47
CA ILE A 333 -11.53 7.70 -3.89
C ILE A 333 -10.68 6.55 -4.45
N VAL A 334 -11.20 5.85 -5.48
CA VAL A 334 -10.49 4.77 -6.18
C VAL A 334 -9.17 5.30 -6.74
N THR A 335 -8.04 4.69 -6.32
CA THR A 335 -6.75 4.97 -6.94
C THR A 335 -6.75 4.40 -8.35
N GLN A 336 -6.65 5.27 -9.34
CA GLN A 336 -6.59 4.89 -10.74
C GLN A 336 -5.22 4.30 -11.08
N LYS A 337 -5.21 3.06 -11.60
CA LYS A 337 -4.03 2.34 -12.10
C LYS A 337 -3.94 2.47 -13.63
N LEU A 338 -2.77 2.20 -14.22
CA LEU A 338 -2.50 2.43 -15.65
C LEU A 338 -3.47 1.67 -16.56
N GLY A 339 -3.85 0.43 -16.19
CA GLY A 339 -4.87 -0.33 -16.92
C GLY A 339 -6.24 0.38 -17.02
N ASN A 340 -6.59 1.22 -16.04
CA ASN A 340 -7.81 2.02 -16.06
C ASN A 340 -7.64 3.37 -16.78
N LEU A 341 -6.41 3.89 -16.92
CA LEU A 341 -6.12 5.12 -17.65
C LEU A 341 -6.37 4.97 -19.16
N GLN A 342 -6.08 3.81 -19.76
CA GLN A 342 -6.44 3.55 -21.16
C GLN A 342 -7.97 3.54 -21.36
N LYS A 343 -8.72 3.01 -20.39
CA LYS A 343 -10.19 2.98 -20.38
C LYS A 343 -10.81 4.36 -20.12
N LEU A 344 -10.10 5.23 -19.40
CA LEU A 344 -10.51 6.63 -19.15
C LEU A 344 -10.12 7.58 -20.27
N LYS A 345 -9.03 7.35 -21.02
CA LYS A 345 -8.75 8.11 -22.26
C LYS A 345 -9.92 8.03 -23.25
N SER A 346 -10.65 6.91 -23.29
CA SER A 346 -11.87 6.79 -24.10
C SER A 346 -13.12 7.45 -23.51
N ILE A 347 -13.11 7.84 -22.23
CA ILE A 347 -14.26 8.45 -21.53
C ILE A 347 -14.05 9.95 -21.31
N ALA A 348 -12.82 10.39 -21.06
CA ALA A 348 -12.44 11.78 -20.80
C ALA A 348 -12.52 12.68 -22.04
N SER A 349 -12.51 12.10 -23.25
CA SER A 349 -12.78 12.84 -24.50
C SER A 349 -14.22 13.40 -24.58
N VAL A 350 -15.06 13.18 -23.57
CA VAL A 350 -16.49 13.55 -23.54
C VAL A 350 -16.82 14.63 -22.50
N THR A 351 -15.95 14.95 -21.54
CA THR A 351 -16.29 15.91 -20.46
C THR A 351 -15.10 16.79 -20.05
N GLY A 352 -14.84 17.84 -20.83
CA GLY A 352 -13.93 18.91 -20.46
C GLY A 352 -14.60 19.94 -19.55
N ASN A 353 -14.21 19.97 -18.27
CA ASN A 353 -14.23 21.20 -17.44
C ASN A 353 -13.52 20.95 -16.09
N GLY A 354 -12.20 21.02 -16.09
CA GLY A 354 -11.40 21.07 -14.85
C GLY A 354 -11.31 22.48 -14.28
N ARG A 355 -11.70 22.68 -13.02
CA ARG A 355 -11.59 23.97 -12.32
C ARG A 355 -10.11 24.34 -12.15
N PHE A 356 -9.77 25.62 -12.34
CA PHE A 356 -8.40 26.15 -12.18
C PHE A 356 -7.77 25.85 -10.81
N LYS A 357 -8.58 25.69 -9.75
CA LYS A 357 -8.13 25.30 -8.40
C LYS A 357 -7.63 23.85 -8.30
N ASP A 358 -8.03 22.96 -9.20
CA ASP A 358 -7.55 21.57 -9.24
C ASP A 358 -6.17 21.44 -9.90
N ARG A 359 -5.64 22.54 -10.46
CA ARG A 359 -4.34 22.59 -11.13
C ARG A 359 -3.17 22.92 -10.20
N PHE A 360 -3.41 23.48 -9.02
CA PHE A 360 -2.33 23.91 -8.12
C PHE A 360 -2.56 23.51 -6.67
N HIS A 361 -1.47 23.21 -5.96
CA HIS A 361 -1.50 22.95 -4.52
C HIS A 361 -0.92 24.13 -3.76
N CYS A 362 -1.79 25.06 -3.33
CA CYS A 362 -1.39 26.36 -2.78
C CYS A 362 -0.50 26.26 -1.52
N LEU A 363 -0.74 25.28 -0.65
CA LEU A 363 0.04 25.13 0.59
C LEU A 363 1.47 24.64 0.30
N GLU A 364 1.62 23.75 -0.65
CA GLU A 364 2.91 23.26 -1.15
C GLU A 364 3.68 24.41 -1.82
N ILE A 365 3.02 25.27 -2.59
CA ILE A 365 3.61 26.47 -3.18
C ILE A 365 4.02 27.47 -2.08
N PHE A 366 3.18 27.68 -1.07
CA PHE A 366 3.48 28.58 0.05
C PHE A 366 4.70 28.12 0.84
N ILE A 367 4.79 26.83 1.19
CA ILE A 367 5.98 26.28 1.85
C ILE A 367 7.18 26.35 0.91
N GLY A 368 7.02 26.06 -0.39
CA GLY A 368 8.08 26.24 -1.38
C GLY A 368 8.65 27.66 -1.40
N LEU A 369 7.78 28.68 -1.36
CA LEU A 369 8.17 30.09 -1.30
C LEU A 369 8.87 30.44 0.01
N PHE A 370 8.34 29.97 1.14
CA PHE A 370 8.98 30.15 2.45
C PHE A 370 10.41 29.60 2.46
N LEU A 371 10.59 28.35 1.99
CA LEU A 371 11.90 27.73 1.85
C LEU A 371 12.82 28.49 0.89
N LEU A 372 12.28 29.00 -0.22
CA LEU A 372 13.06 29.77 -1.19
C LEU A 372 13.59 31.06 -0.56
N VAL A 373 12.74 31.79 0.16
CA VAL A 373 13.12 33.03 0.84
C VAL A 373 14.19 32.74 1.89
N SER A 374 14.04 31.70 2.70
CA SER A 374 15.06 31.27 3.66
C SER A 374 16.37 30.89 2.98
N ALA A 375 16.34 30.13 1.88
CA ALA A 375 17.56 29.75 1.16
C ALA A 375 18.28 30.95 0.55
N CYS A 376 17.55 31.91 -0.03
CA CYS A 376 18.13 33.16 -0.53
C CYS A 376 18.71 34.00 0.60
N PHE A 377 18.04 34.06 1.75
CA PHE A 377 18.53 34.77 2.93
C PHE A 377 19.84 34.17 3.44
N ASP A 378 19.91 32.84 3.59
CA ASP A 378 21.12 32.14 3.97
C ASP A 378 22.26 32.41 2.99
N TYR A 379 22.01 32.29 1.68
CA TYR A 379 23.03 32.52 0.65
C TYR A 379 23.60 33.95 0.63
N ILE A 380 22.79 34.96 0.95
CA ILE A 380 23.20 36.37 0.89
C ILE A 380 23.84 36.83 2.20
N TYR A 381 23.30 36.39 3.34
CA TYR A 381 23.60 36.97 4.65
C TYR A 381 24.32 36.03 5.62
N ARG A 382 24.48 34.74 5.29
CA ARG A 382 25.09 33.73 6.18
C ARG A 382 26.16 32.91 5.45
N ASP A 383 27.10 32.38 6.24
CA ASP A 383 28.16 31.48 5.77
C ASP A 383 27.95 30.02 6.24
N ASP A 384 26.72 29.66 6.65
CA ASP A 384 26.39 28.35 7.24
C ASP A 384 26.08 27.26 6.17
N TYR A 385 26.00 27.65 4.89
CA TYR A 385 25.72 26.78 3.74
C TYR A 385 24.43 25.93 3.84
N LEU A 386 23.49 26.30 4.71
CA LEU A 386 22.22 25.57 4.91
C LEU A 386 21.32 25.67 3.67
N TYR A 387 21.49 26.69 2.83
CA TYR A 387 20.83 26.83 1.54
C TYR A 387 21.03 25.60 0.64
N LEU A 388 22.14 24.85 0.78
CA LEU A 388 22.39 23.61 0.03
C LEU A 388 21.34 22.53 0.31
N PHE A 389 20.74 22.53 1.51
CA PHE A 389 19.67 21.61 1.89
C PHE A 389 18.29 22.18 1.57
N VAL A 390 18.09 23.47 1.84
CA VAL A 390 16.77 24.12 1.75
C VAL A 390 16.36 24.44 0.32
N LEU A 391 17.32 24.83 -0.55
CA LEU A 391 17.02 25.20 -1.94
C LEU A 391 16.49 24.01 -2.76
N PRO A 392 17.13 22.81 -2.76
CA PRO A 392 16.56 21.64 -3.44
C PRO A 392 15.18 21.24 -2.89
N GLN A 393 14.96 21.40 -1.58
CA GLN A 393 13.67 21.13 -0.95
C GLN A 393 12.58 22.10 -1.46
N SER A 394 12.90 23.39 -1.59
CA SER A 394 12.01 24.39 -2.19
C SER A 394 11.60 24.02 -3.62
N ILE A 395 12.58 23.63 -4.46
CA ILE A 395 12.32 23.19 -5.84
C ILE A 395 11.36 22.00 -5.88
N MET A 396 11.54 21.02 -4.99
CA MET A 396 10.64 19.87 -4.91
C MET A 396 9.22 20.27 -4.49
N TYR A 397 9.07 21.19 -3.53
CA TYR A 397 7.76 21.73 -3.14
C TYR A 397 7.06 22.44 -4.29
N PHE A 398 7.79 23.22 -5.11
CA PHE A 398 7.23 23.80 -6.33
C PHE A 398 6.87 22.74 -7.37
N ALA A 399 7.71 21.74 -7.59
CA ALA A 399 7.43 20.66 -8.54
C ALA A 399 6.14 19.90 -8.18
N ILE A 400 5.89 19.63 -6.90
CA ILE A 400 4.62 19.06 -6.42
C ILE A 400 3.50 20.09 -6.50
N GLY A 401 3.76 21.34 -6.11
CA GLY A 401 2.81 22.45 -6.10
C GLY A 401 2.17 22.74 -7.47
N PHE A 402 2.99 22.67 -8.51
CA PHE A 402 2.60 22.86 -9.91
C PHE A 402 2.27 21.54 -10.65
N GLN A 403 2.28 20.40 -9.95
CA GLN A 403 2.01 19.07 -10.51
C GLN A 403 2.94 18.63 -11.66
N PHE A 404 4.21 19.03 -11.62
CA PHE A 404 5.23 18.61 -12.61
C PHE A 404 5.77 17.18 -12.40
N ILE A 405 5.20 16.42 -11.44
CA ILE A 405 5.63 15.07 -11.11
C ILE A 405 4.60 14.04 -11.56
N GLY A 406 5.07 12.95 -12.18
CA GLY A 406 4.24 11.87 -12.69
C GLY A 406 3.83 12.06 -14.15
N LEU A 407 3.02 11.15 -14.67
CA LEU A 407 2.50 11.26 -16.04
C LEU A 407 1.39 12.32 -16.07
N SER A 408 1.53 13.29 -16.98
CA SER A 408 0.45 14.20 -17.33
C SER A 408 -0.55 13.44 -18.21
N VAL A 409 -1.80 13.36 -17.75
CA VAL A 409 -2.90 12.97 -18.64
C VAL A 409 -3.25 14.23 -19.40
N SER A 410 -2.77 14.37 -20.65
CA SER A 410 -3.31 15.42 -21.51
C SER A 410 -4.78 15.11 -21.78
N GLU A 411 -5.64 16.04 -21.42
CA GLU A 411 -7.03 16.12 -21.88
C GLU A 411 -6.97 16.73 -23.28
N ASP A 412 -6.48 15.96 -24.26
CA ASP A 412 -6.57 16.34 -25.69
C ASP A 412 -7.82 15.71 -26.33
#